data_AF-A0A6A7KRA6-F1
#
_entry.id   AF-A0A6A7KRA6-F1
#
_cell.length_a   1.000
_cell.length_b   1.000
_cell.length_c   1.000
_cell.angle_alpha   90.00
_cell.angle_beta   90.00
_cell.angle_gamma   90.00
#
_symmetry.space_group_name_H-M   'P 1'
#
loop_
_entity.id
_entity.type
_entity.pdbx_description
1 polymer ?
#
loop_
_entity_poly.entity_id
_entity_poly.type
_entity_poly.pdbx_seq_one_letter_code
_entity_poly.pdbx_strand_id
1 'polypeptide(L)'
;MASAELTILDPQGRVTVDYDPSANGFTALAGYKRNASVAGQLNLADKGVAAAAAAVKGGSGVIAGLHSRKQIELVAGYHHSAGAYDYPGLGWSALVRIPVGEAYASIDSLTWQMIVVLLMTTGATLALGAFVGAGFAKPIVRLTGAMKELAGGNNRVEIPNAKRGDEVGEMARTVEVFKQHALEIDQLATEKAEQERRAEQEKKAAMNALADEFEARISGIVDTVSSQSTEMHATAQAMSTTAEETSRQATVVATASEQATANVQTVASATEELSASVDEITRQVGESVEIAGRANQEAERTNQTVQGLAAAADKIGQIVNLISEIAEQTNLLALNATIEAARAGESGKGFAVVASEVKSLANQTAKATEEIAIQINEMQSVSGDAVQAIGGIARTIGEIGSIAKTISSAVGEQGTATREIAENTQQAAAGTDEVSSTIASVTQAASETGAAAQQVLMAAGELSKQSETMRAEVGTFLAKVRTS
;
A
#
# COMPACT_ATOMS: atom_id res chain seq x y z
N MET A 1 76.88 -37.09 -112.60
CA MET A 1 77.28 -36.64 -113.95
C MET A 1 78.01 -37.75 -114.73
N ALA A 2 77.65 -39.02 -114.55
CA ALA A 2 78.26 -40.12 -115.33
C ALA A 2 77.65 -40.25 -116.74
N SER A 3 76.50 -39.62 -116.96
CA SER A 3 75.64 -39.71 -118.15
C SER A 3 75.56 -38.40 -118.96
N ALA A 4 76.44 -37.43 -118.69
CA ALA A 4 76.41 -36.12 -119.34
C ALA A 4 76.88 -36.22 -120.81
N GLU A 5 76.01 -35.81 -121.72
CA GLU A 5 76.28 -35.76 -123.16
C GLU A 5 76.83 -34.38 -123.53
N LEU A 6 77.85 -34.32 -124.39
CA LEU A 6 78.41 -33.07 -124.93
C LEU A 6 78.33 -33.07 -126.46
N THR A 7 77.62 -32.11 -127.03
CA THR A 7 77.55 -31.91 -128.48
C THR A 7 78.17 -30.54 -128.84
N ILE A 8 79.06 -30.49 -129.83
CA ILE A 8 79.55 -29.24 -130.43
C ILE A 8 78.91 -29.09 -131.81
N LEU A 9 78.45 -27.88 -132.11
CA LEU A 9 77.81 -27.50 -133.36
C LEU A 9 78.67 -26.46 -134.09
N ASP A 10 78.64 -26.50 -135.42
CA ASP A 10 79.14 -25.43 -136.28
C ASP A 10 78.21 -24.20 -136.30
N PRO A 11 78.56 -23.09 -136.98
CA PRO A 11 77.76 -21.85 -136.98
C PRO A 11 76.38 -21.98 -137.62
N GLN A 12 76.11 -23.05 -138.36
CA GLN A 12 74.79 -23.30 -138.93
C GLN A 12 73.97 -24.26 -138.06
N GLY A 13 74.55 -24.81 -136.99
CA GLY A 13 73.91 -25.75 -136.07
C GLY A 13 74.13 -27.22 -136.42
N ARG A 14 75.00 -27.54 -137.39
CA ARG A 14 75.34 -28.94 -137.68
C ARG A 14 76.29 -29.47 -136.63
N VAL A 15 76.03 -30.70 -136.24
CA VAL A 15 76.84 -31.39 -135.25
C VAL A 15 78.23 -31.65 -135.80
N THR A 16 79.25 -31.13 -135.13
CA THR A 16 80.66 -31.40 -135.43
C THR A 16 81.25 -32.42 -134.46
N VAL A 17 80.84 -32.38 -133.20
CA VAL A 17 81.23 -33.38 -132.18
C VAL A 17 79.97 -33.82 -131.44
N ASP A 18 79.81 -35.12 -131.24
CA ASP A 18 78.67 -35.68 -130.51
C ASP A 18 79.14 -36.74 -129.52
N TYR A 19 79.49 -36.30 -128.32
CA TYR A 19 79.93 -37.17 -127.26
C TYR A 19 78.76 -37.58 -126.38
N ASP A 20 78.27 -38.79 -126.62
CA ASP A 20 77.29 -39.46 -125.79
C ASP A 20 77.94 -40.71 -125.15
N PRO A 21 78.27 -40.66 -123.85
CA PRO A 21 78.97 -41.77 -123.17
C PRO A 21 78.14 -43.06 -123.13
N SER A 22 76.82 -42.98 -123.26
CA SER A 22 75.92 -44.14 -123.24
C SER A 22 75.73 -44.81 -124.61
N ALA A 23 75.92 -44.08 -125.71
CA ALA A 23 75.79 -44.62 -127.07
C ALA A 23 77.14 -45.05 -127.69
N ASN A 24 78.26 -44.44 -127.30
CA ASN A 24 79.58 -44.67 -127.91
C ASN A 24 80.56 -45.52 -127.09
N GLY A 25 80.11 -46.23 -126.05
CA GLY A 25 80.85 -47.31 -125.41
C GLY A 25 82.27 -46.95 -124.96
N PHE A 26 82.44 -45.85 -124.23
CA PHE A 26 83.75 -45.42 -123.73
C PHE A 26 84.21 -46.29 -122.55
N THR A 27 84.82 -47.43 -122.86
CA THR A 27 85.75 -48.13 -121.95
C THR A 27 87.15 -47.64 -122.26
N ALA A 28 87.96 -47.36 -121.23
CA ALA A 28 89.20 -46.59 -121.29
C ALA A 28 90.34 -47.13 -122.20
N LEU A 29 90.09 -48.14 -123.05
CA LEU A 29 91.08 -48.81 -123.89
C LEU A 29 90.75 -48.87 -125.41
N ALA A 30 89.62 -48.33 -125.87
CA ALA A 30 89.33 -48.21 -127.31
C ALA A 30 88.74 -46.83 -127.62
N GLY A 31 89.49 -45.99 -128.34
CA GLY A 31 89.19 -44.56 -128.56
C GLY A 31 87.82 -44.25 -129.19
N TYR A 32 87.43 -42.97 -129.09
CA TYR A 32 86.16 -42.43 -129.55
C TYR A 32 85.81 -42.82 -131.00
N LYS A 33 84.71 -43.55 -131.20
CA LYS A 33 84.13 -43.80 -132.53
C LYS A 33 83.25 -42.63 -132.95
N ARG A 34 83.69 -41.87 -133.97
CA ARG A 34 82.85 -40.84 -134.61
C ARG A 34 81.70 -41.49 -135.37
N ASN A 35 80.46 -41.13 -135.02
CA ASN A 35 79.29 -41.58 -135.75
C ASN A 35 79.08 -40.73 -137.01
N ALA A 36 79.47 -41.29 -138.16
CA ALA A 36 79.43 -40.60 -139.46
C ALA A 36 78.01 -40.21 -139.92
N SER A 37 76.97 -40.82 -139.35
CA SER A 37 75.57 -40.45 -139.66
C SER A 37 75.12 -39.15 -138.99
N VAL A 38 75.88 -38.65 -138.01
CA VAL A 38 75.50 -37.48 -137.20
C VAL A 38 76.43 -36.31 -137.48
N ALA A 39 77.74 -36.55 -137.44
CA ALA A 39 78.74 -35.49 -137.64
C ALA A 39 78.70 -34.98 -139.09
N GLY A 40 78.43 -33.69 -139.28
CA GLY A 40 78.37 -33.01 -140.57
C GLY A 40 77.06 -33.17 -141.36
N GLN A 41 76.22 -34.16 -141.02
CA GLN A 41 74.93 -34.40 -141.69
C GLN A 41 73.73 -33.91 -140.88
N LEU A 42 73.78 -33.98 -139.54
CA LEU A 42 72.64 -33.64 -138.69
C LEU A 42 72.72 -32.20 -138.20
N ASN A 43 71.72 -31.39 -138.54
CA ASN A 43 71.52 -30.06 -137.98
C ASN A 43 70.51 -30.10 -136.82
N LEU A 44 70.98 -29.82 -135.60
CA LEU A 44 70.11 -29.86 -134.42
C LEU A 44 69.23 -28.60 -134.30
N ALA A 45 69.66 -27.46 -134.86
CA ALA A 45 68.84 -26.27 -134.90
C ALA A 45 67.62 -26.47 -135.81
N ASP A 46 67.81 -27.04 -137.00
CA ASP A 46 66.73 -27.31 -137.96
C ASP A 46 65.77 -28.40 -137.45
N LYS A 47 66.26 -29.36 -136.66
CA LYS A 47 65.44 -30.40 -136.01
C LYS A 47 64.61 -29.87 -134.83
N GLY A 48 64.63 -28.56 -134.58
CA GLY A 48 63.80 -27.91 -133.56
C GLY A 48 64.29 -28.13 -132.12
N VAL A 49 65.55 -28.54 -131.92
CA VAL A 49 66.10 -28.66 -130.56
C VAL A 49 66.34 -27.26 -130.02
N ALA A 50 65.50 -26.83 -129.08
CA ALA A 50 65.47 -25.45 -128.57
C ALA A 50 66.84 -24.94 -128.11
N ALA A 51 67.58 -25.75 -127.35
CA ALA A 51 68.92 -25.40 -126.89
C ALA A 51 69.91 -25.19 -128.05
N ALA A 52 69.83 -25.98 -129.12
CA ALA A 52 70.71 -25.84 -130.28
C ALA A 52 70.35 -24.60 -131.12
N ALA A 53 69.05 -24.38 -131.37
CA ALA A 53 68.56 -23.21 -132.10
C ALA A 53 68.88 -21.90 -131.37
N ALA A 54 68.82 -21.90 -130.03
CA ALA A 54 69.19 -20.75 -129.23
C ALA A 54 70.72 -20.51 -129.20
N ALA A 55 71.52 -21.58 -129.16
CA ALA A 55 72.98 -21.46 -129.18
C ALA A 55 73.50 -20.89 -130.51
N VAL A 56 72.97 -21.34 -131.65
CA VAL A 56 73.39 -20.84 -132.98
C VAL A 56 73.09 -19.34 -133.17
N LYS A 57 72.07 -18.81 -132.48
CA LYS A 57 71.75 -17.38 -132.45
C LYS A 57 72.64 -16.55 -131.51
N GLY A 58 73.73 -17.11 -130.98
CA GLY A 58 74.66 -16.43 -130.07
C GLY A 58 74.29 -16.52 -128.59
N GLY A 59 73.26 -17.28 -128.24
CA GLY A 59 72.75 -17.37 -126.87
C GLY A 59 73.51 -18.35 -125.99
N SER A 60 73.37 -18.17 -124.67
CA SER A 60 73.85 -19.10 -123.65
C SER A 60 72.82 -19.26 -122.54
N GLY A 61 72.63 -20.47 -122.04
CA GLY A 61 71.63 -20.75 -121.01
C GLY A 61 71.41 -22.22 -120.76
N VAL A 62 70.41 -22.55 -119.94
CA VAL A 62 70.00 -23.92 -119.66
C VAL A 62 68.53 -24.06 -120.00
N ILE A 63 68.20 -25.03 -120.84
CA ILE A 63 66.82 -25.34 -121.24
C ILE A 63 66.57 -26.83 -121.02
N ALA A 64 65.47 -27.14 -120.34
CA ALA A 64 64.94 -28.49 -120.30
C ALA A 64 64.17 -28.78 -121.60
N GLY A 65 64.38 -29.95 -122.19
CA GLY A 65 63.70 -30.36 -123.40
C GLY A 65 63.93 -31.83 -123.73
N LEU A 66 63.19 -32.33 -124.72
CA LEU A 66 63.34 -33.72 -125.15
C LEU A 66 64.60 -33.91 -125.99
N HIS A 67 65.33 -34.98 -125.71
CA HIS A 67 66.44 -35.40 -126.55
C HIS A 67 65.93 -35.80 -127.94
N SER A 68 66.40 -35.14 -129.00
CA SER A 68 65.90 -35.34 -130.38
C SER A 68 65.92 -36.79 -130.88
N ARG A 69 66.92 -37.59 -130.48
CA ARG A 69 67.01 -39.02 -130.84
C ARG A 69 66.38 -39.97 -129.81
N LYS A 70 66.80 -39.90 -128.55
CA LYS A 70 66.37 -40.80 -127.47
C LYS A 70 64.98 -40.54 -126.90
N GLN A 71 64.37 -39.38 -127.20
CA GLN A 71 63.04 -38.99 -126.71
C GLN A 71 62.91 -39.03 -125.17
N ILE A 72 64.01 -38.79 -124.45
CA ILE A 72 64.03 -38.65 -122.99
C ILE A 72 64.13 -37.18 -122.61
N GLU A 73 63.49 -36.78 -121.51
CA GLU A 73 63.63 -35.43 -120.98
C GLU A 73 65.03 -35.21 -120.41
N LEU A 74 65.71 -34.20 -120.95
CA LEU A 74 67.03 -33.79 -120.53
C LEU A 74 67.03 -32.32 -120.18
N VAL A 75 67.96 -31.93 -119.34
CA VAL A 75 68.33 -30.54 -119.15
C VAL A 75 69.59 -30.27 -119.95
N ALA A 76 69.49 -29.37 -120.94
CA ALA A 76 70.57 -29.01 -121.84
C ALA A 76 71.10 -27.61 -121.52
N GLY A 77 72.33 -27.52 -121.02
CA GLY A 77 73.11 -26.29 -121.00
C GLY A 77 73.73 -26.03 -122.37
N TYR A 78 73.66 -24.81 -122.89
CA TYR A 78 74.25 -24.44 -124.16
C TYR A 78 74.98 -23.10 -124.10
N HIS A 79 76.01 -22.95 -124.92
CA HIS A 79 76.82 -21.73 -125.01
C HIS A 79 77.36 -21.54 -126.43
N HIS A 80 77.30 -20.31 -126.94
CA HIS A 80 77.89 -19.95 -128.23
C HIS A 80 79.31 -19.40 -128.04
N SER A 81 80.28 -19.86 -128.84
CA SER A 81 81.63 -19.32 -128.81
C SER A 81 81.72 -18.02 -129.62
N ALA A 82 82.16 -16.94 -128.98
CA ALA A 82 82.51 -15.69 -129.66
C ALA A 82 84.03 -15.57 -129.78
N GLY A 83 84.51 -14.99 -130.89
CA GLY A 83 85.93 -14.68 -131.07
C GLY A 83 86.46 -13.65 -130.05
N ALA A 84 87.77 -13.59 -129.86
CA ALA A 84 88.44 -12.66 -128.95
C ALA A 84 89.70 -12.07 -129.62
N TYR A 85 90.01 -10.80 -129.33
CA TYR A 85 91.18 -10.07 -129.85
C TYR A 85 91.32 -10.10 -131.38
N ASP A 86 90.43 -9.35 -132.06
CA ASP A 86 90.37 -9.14 -133.53
C ASP A 86 90.26 -10.39 -134.42
N TYR A 87 90.21 -11.59 -133.84
CA TYR A 87 89.87 -12.81 -134.55
C TYR A 87 88.37 -13.08 -134.44
N PRO A 88 87.60 -13.14 -135.54
CA PRO A 88 86.13 -13.26 -135.49
C PRO A 88 85.64 -14.59 -134.89
N GLY A 89 86.54 -15.56 -134.67
CA GLY A 89 86.22 -16.87 -134.10
C GLY A 89 85.53 -17.78 -135.12
N LEU A 90 85.36 -19.04 -134.75
CA LEU A 90 84.76 -20.07 -135.62
C LEU A 90 83.24 -20.17 -135.50
N GLY A 91 82.61 -19.45 -134.55
CA GLY A 91 81.16 -19.41 -134.34
C GLY A 91 80.52 -20.73 -133.88
N TRP A 92 81.30 -21.62 -133.26
CA TRP A 92 80.81 -22.93 -132.82
C TRP A 92 80.02 -22.82 -131.52
N SER A 93 79.09 -23.75 -131.29
CA SER A 93 78.27 -23.79 -130.07
C SER A 93 78.45 -25.11 -129.34
N ALA A 94 78.60 -25.08 -128.02
CA ALA A 94 78.68 -26.28 -127.19
C ALA A 94 77.39 -26.50 -126.42
N LEU A 95 76.93 -27.75 -126.35
CA LEU A 95 75.75 -28.17 -125.61
C LEU A 95 76.10 -29.33 -124.70
N VAL A 96 75.84 -29.20 -123.40
CA VAL A 96 75.96 -30.27 -122.41
C VAL A 96 74.56 -30.66 -121.95
N ARG A 97 74.19 -31.95 -122.00
CA ARG A 97 72.86 -32.43 -121.62
C ARG A 97 72.93 -33.53 -120.56
N ILE A 98 72.05 -33.49 -119.57
CA ILE A 98 71.92 -34.52 -118.52
C ILE A 98 70.45 -34.94 -118.32
N PRO A 99 70.14 -36.21 -117.98
CA PRO A 99 68.77 -36.66 -117.73
C PRO A 99 68.14 -36.08 -116.47
N VAL A 100 66.86 -35.70 -116.53
CA VAL A 100 66.12 -35.07 -115.43
C VAL A 100 66.07 -35.94 -114.16
N GLY A 101 66.03 -37.27 -114.29
CA GLY A 101 65.98 -38.20 -113.15
C GLY A 101 67.21 -38.15 -112.23
N GLU A 102 68.39 -37.80 -112.73
CA GLU A 102 69.59 -37.63 -111.89
C GLU A 102 69.62 -36.27 -111.17
N ALA A 103 68.84 -35.28 -111.63
CA ALA A 103 68.81 -33.94 -111.04
C ALA A 103 67.93 -33.83 -109.78
N TYR A 104 66.95 -34.73 -109.59
CA TYR A 104 65.94 -34.65 -108.52
C TYR A 104 66.00 -35.75 -107.45
N ALA A 105 66.94 -36.71 -107.53
CA ALA A 105 66.99 -37.87 -106.63
C ALA A 105 67.21 -37.57 -105.13
N SER A 106 67.59 -36.35 -104.75
CA SER A 106 67.84 -35.99 -103.34
C SER A 106 66.58 -35.56 -102.55
N ILE A 107 65.45 -35.30 -103.23
CA ILE A 107 64.25 -34.71 -102.61
C ILE A 107 63.34 -35.78 -101.94
N ASP A 108 63.32 -37.02 -102.42
CA ASP A 108 62.43 -38.07 -101.88
C ASP A 108 62.83 -38.59 -100.48
N SER A 109 64.08 -38.39 -100.05
CA SER A 109 64.54 -38.85 -98.72
C SER A 109 64.13 -37.94 -97.55
N LEU A 110 63.75 -36.68 -97.83
CA LEU A 110 63.43 -35.68 -96.81
C LEU A 110 61.98 -35.74 -96.31
N THR A 111 61.05 -36.24 -97.13
CA THR A 111 59.61 -36.27 -96.79
C THR A 111 59.26 -37.35 -95.76
N TRP A 112 59.96 -38.49 -95.76
CA TRP A 112 59.71 -39.59 -94.82
C TRP A 112 60.14 -39.26 -93.38
N GLN A 113 61.19 -38.46 -93.19
CA GLN A 113 61.69 -38.09 -91.86
C GLN A 113 60.76 -37.11 -91.12
N MET A 114 60.04 -36.24 -91.83
CA MET A 114 59.12 -35.27 -91.21
C MET A 114 57.88 -35.91 -90.56
N ILE A 115 57.40 -37.05 -91.09
CA ILE A 115 56.19 -37.72 -90.59
C ILE A 115 56.44 -38.38 -89.22
N VAL A 116 57.63 -38.93 -89.00
CA VAL A 116 57.99 -39.61 -87.74
C VAL A 116 58.08 -38.62 -86.56
N VAL A 117 58.59 -37.40 -86.81
CA VAL A 117 58.74 -36.36 -85.77
C VAL A 117 57.37 -35.81 -85.32
N LEU A 118 56.40 -35.74 -86.23
CA LEU A 118 55.04 -35.25 -85.91
C LEU A 118 54.26 -36.21 -85.01
N LEU A 119 54.42 -37.52 -85.22
CA LEU A 119 53.74 -38.54 -84.41
C LEU A 119 54.29 -38.59 -82.97
N MET A 120 55.61 -38.41 -82.79
CA MET A 120 56.23 -38.41 -81.46
C MET A 120 55.85 -37.19 -80.62
N THR A 121 55.73 -36.01 -81.24
CA THR A 121 55.35 -34.80 -80.51
C THR A 121 53.89 -34.84 -80.05
N THR A 122 52.97 -35.35 -80.88
CA THR A 122 51.55 -35.48 -80.53
C THR A 122 51.30 -36.48 -79.39
N GLY A 123 52.08 -37.58 -79.35
CA GLY A 123 52.00 -38.55 -78.26
C GLY A 123 52.45 -38.00 -76.91
N ALA A 124 53.47 -37.14 -76.88
CA ALA A 124 53.98 -36.54 -75.66
C ALA A 124 52.99 -35.54 -75.02
N THR A 125 52.24 -34.79 -75.83
CA THR A 125 51.26 -33.80 -75.33
C THR A 125 50.05 -34.45 -74.66
N LEU A 126 49.55 -35.57 -75.20
CA LEU A 126 48.40 -36.29 -74.63
C LEU A 126 48.74 -36.96 -73.29
N ALA A 127 49.95 -37.50 -73.15
CA ALA A 127 50.42 -38.10 -71.89
C ALA A 127 50.57 -37.06 -70.77
N LEU A 128 51.06 -35.86 -71.09
CA LEU A 128 51.21 -34.77 -70.13
C LEU A 128 49.85 -34.22 -69.65
N GLY A 129 48.87 -34.13 -70.56
CA GLY A 129 47.51 -33.71 -70.22
C GLY A 129 46.79 -34.64 -69.23
N ALA A 130 46.96 -35.95 -69.39
CA ALA A 130 46.37 -36.94 -68.49
C ALA A 130 46.97 -36.89 -67.07
N PHE A 131 48.28 -36.66 -66.97
CA PHE A 131 48.99 -36.59 -65.69
C PHE A 131 48.56 -35.37 -64.84
N VAL A 132 48.44 -34.18 -65.47
CA VAL A 132 48.02 -32.95 -64.78
C VAL A 132 46.54 -33.00 -64.36
N GLY A 133 45.67 -33.56 -65.20
CA GLY A 133 44.24 -33.67 -64.92
C GLY A 133 43.89 -34.60 -63.75
N ALA A 134 44.60 -35.72 -63.61
CA ALA A 134 44.40 -36.66 -62.51
C ALA A 134 45.15 -36.26 -61.23
N GLY A 135 46.31 -35.61 -61.35
CA GLY A 135 47.16 -35.25 -60.21
C GLY A 135 46.67 -34.03 -59.41
N PHE A 136 46.21 -32.97 -60.09
CA PHE A 136 45.99 -31.64 -59.48
C PHE A 136 44.56 -31.11 -59.63
N ALA A 137 43.98 -31.16 -60.84
CA ALA A 137 42.72 -30.47 -61.12
C ALA A 137 41.50 -31.07 -60.39
N LYS A 138 41.34 -32.41 -60.42
CA LYS A 138 40.22 -33.10 -59.75
C LYS A 138 40.21 -32.91 -58.21
N PRO A 139 41.34 -33.06 -57.50
CA PRO A 139 41.41 -32.83 -56.06
C PRO A 139 41.04 -31.41 -55.63
N ILE A 140 41.49 -30.38 -56.36
CA ILE A 140 41.19 -28.97 -56.06
C ILE A 140 39.69 -28.69 -56.21
N VAL A 141 39.07 -29.14 -57.30
CA VAL A 141 37.62 -28.95 -57.53
C VAL A 141 36.77 -29.59 -56.42
N ARG A 142 37.18 -30.76 -55.91
CA ARG A 142 36.49 -31.42 -54.79
C ARG A 142 36.63 -30.65 -53.47
N LEU A 143 37.81 -30.09 -53.20
CA LEU A 143 38.03 -29.23 -52.03
C LEU A 143 37.23 -27.92 -52.13
N THR A 144 37.16 -27.30 -53.31
CA THR A 144 36.31 -26.13 -53.55
C THR A 144 34.82 -26.46 -53.31
N GLY A 145 34.37 -27.65 -53.70
CA GLY A 145 33.01 -28.12 -53.42
C GLY A 145 32.71 -28.24 -51.92
N ALA A 146 33.59 -28.91 -51.17
CA ALA A 146 33.46 -29.04 -49.72
C ALA A 146 33.49 -27.68 -49.00
N MET A 147 34.32 -26.74 -49.45
CA MET A 147 34.38 -25.39 -48.91
C MET A 147 33.10 -24.57 -49.20
N LYS A 148 32.46 -24.79 -50.36
CA LYS A 148 31.18 -24.15 -50.69
C LYS A 148 30.03 -24.68 -49.83
N GLU A 149 30.03 -25.98 -49.50
CA GLU A 149 29.07 -26.54 -48.54
C GLU A 149 29.28 -26.02 -47.11
N LEU A 150 30.55 -25.89 -46.68
CA LEU A 150 30.89 -25.32 -45.38
C LEU A 150 30.46 -23.85 -45.27
N ALA A 151 30.69 -23.04 -46.32
CA ALA A 151 30.22 -21.66 -46.39
C ALA A 151 28.68 -21.54 -46.48
N GLY A 152 28.01 -22.61 -46.92
CA GLY A 152 26.54 -22.71 -46.93
C GLY A 152 25.92 -23.14 -45.60
N GLY A 153 26.73 -23.33 -44.54
CA GLY A 153 26.27 -23.73 -43.20
C GLY A 153 26.21 -25.24 -42.97
N ASN A 154 26.65 -26.07 -43.93
CA ASN A 154 26.72 -27.53 -43.76
C ASN A 154 28.07 -27.95 -43.16
N ASN A 155 28.20 -27.84 -41.84
CA ASN A 155 29.42 -28.18 -41.10
C ASN A 155 29.66 -29.70 -40.95
N ARG A 156 28.82 -30.55 -41.57
CA ARG A 156 28.93 -32.02 -41.53
C ARG A 156 29.58 -32.62 -42.78
N VAL A 157 29.99 -31.80 -43.75
CA VAL A 157 30.66 -32.25 -44.98
C VAL A 157 32.02 -32.89 -44.66
N GLU A 158 32.34 -34.00 -45.32
CA GLU A 158 33.63 -34.70 -45.18
C GLU A 158 34.66 -34.06 -46.11
N ILE A 159 35.82 -33.63 -45.58
CA ILE A 159 36.84 -32.94 -46.39
C ILE A 159 37.70 -33.98 -47.12
N PRO A 160 37.57 -34.10 -48.46
CA PRO A 160 38.30 -35.11 -49.21
C PRO A 160 39.80 -34.79 -49.26
N ASN A 161 40.64 -35.83 -49.37
CA ASN A 161 42.09 -35.73 -49.59
C ASN A 161 42.95 -35.20 -48.41
N ALA A 162 42.41 -35.07 -47.20
CA ALA A 162 43.16 -34.59 -46.01
C ALA A 162 44.39 -35.44 -45.63
N LYS A 163 44.42 -36.71 -46.05
CA LYS A 163 45.53 -37.67 -45.80
C LYS A 163 46.67 -37.60 -46.84
N ARG A 164 46.59 -36.72 -47.85
CA ARG A 164 47.67 -36.55 -48.83
C ARG A 164 48.86 -35.78 -48.22
N GLY A 165 50.07 -36.12 -48.66
CA GLY A 165 51.33 -35.52 -48.22
C GLY A 165 51.82 -34.35 -49.09
N ASP A 166 50.99 -33.86 -50.01
CA ASP A 166 51.28 -32.74 -50.92
C ASP A 166 50.54 -31.46 -50.49
N GLU A 167 50.76 -30.37 -51.24
CA GLU A 167 50.20 -29.03 -50.99
C GLU A 167 48.66 -29.02 -51.03
N VAL A 168 48.06 -29.91 -51.82
CA VAL A 168 46.60 -30.11 -51.86
C VAL A 168 46.10 -30.76 -50.57
N GLY A 169 46.87 -31.70 -50.00
CA GLY A 169 46.60 -32.25 -48.67
C GLY A 169 46.74 -31.22 -47.55
N GLU A 170 47.67 -30.27 -47.68
CA GLU A 170 47.82 -29.16 -46.74
C GLU A 170 46.62 -28.22 -46.77
N MET A 171 46.15 -27.83 -47.96
CA MET A 171 44.90 -27.06 -48.11
C MET A 171 43.70 -27.80 -47.52
N ALA A 172 43.59 -29.12 -47.73
CA ALA A 172 42.52 -29.93 -47.16
C ALA A 172 42.53 -29.92 -45.61
N ARG A 173 43.71 -30.00 -44.99
CA ARG A 173 43.84 -29.89 -43.52
C ARG A 173 43.44 -28.51 -43.01
N THR A 174 43.80 -27.44 -43.73
CA THR A 174 43.37 -26.08 -43.38
C THR A 174 41.86 -25.92 -43.46
N VAL A 175 41.20 -26.50 -44.46
CA VAL A 175 39.72 -26.51 -44.55
C VAL A 175 39.09 -27.33 -43.42
N GLU A 176 39.72 -28.44 -42.98
CA GLU A 176 39.26 -29.19 -41.80
C GLU A 176 39.34 -28.35 -40.51
N VAL A 177 40.39 -27.54 -40.33
CA VAL A 177 40.49 -26.59 -39.20
C VAL A 177 39.36 -25.56 -39.23
N PHE A 178 39.02 -25.02 -40.41
CA PHE A 178 37.88 -24.10 -40.56
C PHE A 178 36.55 -24.77 -40.20
N LYS A 179 36.34 -26.02 -40.59
CA LYS A 179 35.16 -26.81 -40.20
C LYS A 179 35.11 -27.03 -38.69
N GLN A 180 36.24 -27.36 -38.07
CA GLN A 180 36.36 -27.57 -36.62
C GLN A 180 35.93 -26.31 -35.85
N HIS A 181 36.42 -25.13 -36.25
CA HIS A 181 36.01 -23.86 -35.64
C HIS A 181 34.55 -23.49 -35.92
N ALA A 182 34.02 -23.82 -37.10
CA ALA A 182 32.60 -23.59 -37.40
C ALA A 182 31.67 -24.45 -36.51
N LEU A 183 32.08 -25.68 -36.18
CA LEU A 183 31.38 -26.55 -35.21
C LEU A 183 31.51 -26.03 -33.77
N GLU A 184 32.69 -25.52 -33.39
CA GLU A 184 32.95 -24.93 -32.09
C GLU A 184 32.14 -23.64 -31.86
N ILE A 185 32.00 -22.79 -32.88
CA ILE A 185 31.15 -21.58 -32.83
C ILE A 185 29.66 -21.95 -32.68
N ASP A 186 29.18 -22.98 -33.38
CA ASP A 186 27.80 -23.46 -33.26
C ASP A 186 27.51 -24.03 -31.86
N GLN A 187 28.46 -24.79 -31.30
CA GLN A 187 28.39 -25.28 -29.92
C GLN A 187 28.39 -24.14 -28.90
N LEU A 188 29.33 -23.19 -29.00
CA LEU A 188 29.38 -22.03 -28.12
C LEU A 188 28.15 -21.13 -28.25
N ALA A 189 27.57 -20.98 -29.44
CA ALA A 189 26.33 -20.25 -29.64
C ALA A 189 25.15 -20.94 -28.95
N THR A 190 25.09 -22.27 -29.02
CA THR A 190 24.07 -23.08 -28.34
C THR A 190 24.24 -23.01 -26.82
N GLU A 191 25.46 -23.16 -26.32
CA GLU A 191 25.78 -23.04 -24.88
C GLU A 191 25.47 -21.65 -24.34
N LYS A 192 25.83 -20.58 -25.07
CA LYS A 192 25.55 -19.20 -24.67
C LYS A 192 24.05 -18.89 -24.69
N ALA A 193 23.32 -19.34 -25.71
CA ALA A 193 21.87 -19.21 -25.76
C ALA A 193 21.20 -19.95 -24.59
N GLU A 194 21.72 -21.12 -24.21
CA GLU A 194 21.20 -21.88 -23.08
C GLU A 194 21.58 -21.26 -21.72
N GLN A 195 22.77 -20.66 -21.60
CA GLN A 195 23.19 -19.87 -20.45
C GLN A 195 22.34 -18.60 -20.29
N GLU A 196 22.11 -17.84 -21.36
CA GLU A 196 21.25 -16.66 -21.36
C GLU A 196 19.82 -17.05 -20.98
N ARG A 197 19.29 -18.15 -21.55
CA ARG A 197 17.97 -18.66 -21.19
C ARG A 197 17.88 -19.10 -19.72
N ARG A 198 18.91 -19.76 -19.18
CA ARG A 198 18.98 -20.12 -17.76
C ARG A 198 19.10 -18.89 -16.86
N ALA A 199 19.97 -17.94 -17.18
CA ALA A 199 20.14 -16.72 -16.42
C ALA A 199 18.86 -15.88 -16.42
N GLU A 200 18.12 -15.83 -17.52
CA GLU A 200 16.84 -15.13 -17.62
C GLU A 200 15.72 -15.85 -16.85
N GLN A 201 15.72 -17.20 -16.85
CA GLN A 201 14.85 -18.00 -16.00
C GLN A 201 15.16 -17.84 -14.50
N GLU A 202 16.43 -17.86 -14.11
CA GLU A 202 16.88 -17.65 -12.74
C GLU A 202 16.56 -16.23 -12.26
N LYS A 203 16.78 -15.23 -13.11
CA LYS A 203 16.38 -13.84 -12.82
C LYS A 203 14.88 -13.70 -12.62
N LYS A 204 14.06 -14.30 -13.49
CA LYS A 204 12.59 -14.31 -13.34
C LYS A 204 12.16 -15.04 -12.07
N ALA A 205 12.77 -16.19 -11.76
CA ALA A 205 12.47 -16.95 -10.54
C ALA A 205 12.85 -16.16 -9.27
N ALA A 206 14.02 -15.53 -9.26
CA ALA A 206 14.46 -14.68 -8.15
C ALA A 206 13.57 -13.45 -7.98
N MET A 207 13.17 -12.79 -9.08
CA MET A 207 12.26 -11.66 -9.04
C MET A 207 10.87 -12.05 -8.51
N ASN A 208 10.33 -13.20 -8.94
CA ASN A 208 9.06 -13.72 -8.43
C ASN A 208 9.16 -14.08 -6.94
N ALA A 209 10.24 -14.72 -6.50
CA ALA A 209 10.44 -15.02 -5.08
C ALA A 209 10.52 -13.74 -4.23
N LEU A 210 11.21 -12.70 -4.72
CA LEU A 210 11.28 -11.40 -4.06
C LEU A 210 9.90 -10.72 -4.01
N ALA A 211 9.13 -10.81 -5.09
CA ALA A 211 7.77 -10.31 -5.18
C ALA A 211 6.83 -11.04 -4.21
N ASP A 212 6.94 -12.37 -4.10
CA ASP A 212 6.16 -13.19 -3.18
C ASP A 212 6.46 -12.85 -1.71
N GLU A 213 7.75 -12.69 -1.36
CA GLU A 213 8.15 -12.27 0.00
C GLU A 213 7.64 -10.86 0.32
N PHE A 214 7.76 -9.93 -0.63
CA PHE A 214 7.25 -8.58 -0.48
C PHE A 214 5.72 -8.56 -0.31
N GLU A 215 4.99 -9.33 -1.12
CA GLU A 215 3.53 -9.49 -1.01
C GLU A 215 3.13 -10.01 0.38
N ALA A 216 3.78 -11.06 0.86
CA ALA A 216 3.47 -11.67 2.14
C ALA A 216 3.69 -10.70 3.32
N ARG A 217 4.82 -9.97 3.33
CA ARG A 217 5.13 -9.00 4.38
C ARG A 217 4.16 -7.82 4.37
N ILE A 218 3.88 -7.26 3.19
CA ILE A 218 2.99 -6.10 3.08
C ILE A 218 1.53 -6.48 3.36
N SER A 219 1.04 -7.62 2.86
CA SER A 219 -0.31 -8.07 3.18
C SER A 219 -0.48 -8.28 4.68
N GLY A 220 0.52 -8.86 5.36
CA GLY A 220 0.49 -9.01 6.81
C GLY A 220 0.38 -7.68 7.57
N ILE A 221 1.11 -6.65 7.13
CA ILE A 221 1.02 -5.30 7.72
C ILE A 221 -0.36 -4.67 7.43
N VAL A 222 -0.83 -4.73 6.19
CA VAL A 222 -2.14 -4.19 5.79
C VAL A 222 -3.29 -4.87 6.54
N ASP A 223 -3.25 -6.19 6.68
CA ASP A 223 -4.27 -6.95 7.42
C ASP A 223 -4.24 -6.59 8.92
N THR A 224 -3.05 -6.40 9.50
CA THR A 224 -2.91 -5.94 10.89
C THR A 224 -3.49 -4.54 11.08
N VAL A 225 -3.12 -3.57 10.23
CA VAL A 225 -3.62 -2.19 10.32
C VAL A 225 -5.14 -2.14 10.11
N SER A 226 -5.67 -2.93 9.17
CA SER A 226 -7.12 -3.04 8.94
C SER A 226 -7.85 -3.60 10.17
N SER A 227 -7.31 -4.65 10.79
CA SER A 227 -7.90 -5.23 12.01
C SER A 227 -7.89 -4.23 13.18
N GLN A 228 -6.77 -3.52 13.39
CA GLN A 228 -6.65 -2.50 14.44
C GLN A 228 -7.56 -1.30 14.18
N SER A 229 -7.72 -0.90 12.91
CA SER A 229 -8.66 0.16 12.52
C SER A 229 -10.11 -0.24 12.84
N THR A 230 -10.48 -1.49 12.57
CA THR A 230 -11.81 -2.03 12.90
C THR A 230 -12.04 -2.05 14.41
N GLU A 231 -11.06 -2.45 15.19
CA GLU A 231 -11.12 -2.45 16.65
C GLU A 231 -11.21 -1.03 17.24
N MET A 232 -10.43 -0.08 16.70
CA MET A 232 -10.53 1.35 17.05
C MET A 232 -11.92 1.90 16.72
N HIS A 233 -12.49 1.55 15.56
CA HIS A 233 -13.83 1.98 15.17
C HIS A 233 -14.89 1.46 16.15
N ALA A 234 -14.82 0.17 16.53
CA ALA A 234 -15.73 -0.41 17.52
C ALA A 234 -15.60 0.25 18.90
N THR A 235 -14.36 0.51 19.34
CA THR A 235 -14.06 1.16 20.62
C THR A 235 -14.58 2.60 20.64
N ALA A 236 -14.33 3.36 19.58
CA ALA A 236 -14.82 4.74 19.44
C ALA A 236 -16.36 4.79 19.42
N GLN A 237 -17.01 3.87 18.71
CA GLN A 237 -18.46 3.76 18.72
C GLN A 237 -19.00 3.54 20.14
N ALA A 238 -18.41 2.60 20.88
CA ALA A 238 -18.79 2.30 22.26
C ALA A 238 -18.56 3.48 23.20
N MET A 239 -17.44 4.22 23.03
CA MET A 239 -17.17 5.45 23.76
C MET A 239 -18.23 6.52 23.48
N SER A 240 -18.63 6.71 22.21
CA SER A 240 -19.68 7.67 21.83
C SER A 240 -21.01 7.33 22.51
N THR A 241 -21.43 6.06 22.46
CA THR A 241 -22.66 5.61 23.13
C THR A 241 -22.59 5.80 24.65
N THR A 242 -21.44 5.52 25.27
CA THR A 242 -21.25 5.71 26.71
C THR A 242 -21.29 7.18 27.10
N ALA A 243 -20.70 8.06 26.29
CA ALA A 243 -20.74 9.50 26.47
C ALA A 243 -22.17 10.06 26.36
N GLU A 244 -22.93 9.63 25.36
CA GLU A 244 -24.34 10.00 25.19
C GLU A 244 -25.19 9.56 26.38
N GLU A 245 -25.04 8.32 26.82
CA GLU A 245 -25.76 7.80 27.99
C GLU A 245 -25.37 8.53 29.28
N THR A 246 -24.08 8.83 29.47
CA THR A 246 -23.60 9.63 30.61
C THR A 246 -24.21 11.02 30.61
N SER A 247 -24.28 11.68 29.45
CA SER A 247 -24.91 13.01 29.29
C SER A 247 -26.41 12.97 29.61
N ARG A 248 -27.11 11.91 29.16
CA ARG A 248 -28.53 11.69 29.48
C ARG A 248 -28.74 11.49 30.98
N GLN A 249 -27.92 10.68 31.63
CA GLN A 249 -27.97 10.46 33.08
C GLN A 249 -27.64 11.74 33.86
N ALA A 250 -26.65 12.51 33.40
CA ALA A 250 -26.30 13.79 33.99
C ALA A 250 -27.46 14.78 33.95
N THR A 251 -28.21 14.81 32.84
CA THR A 251 -29.43 15.63 32.72
C THR A 251 -30.50 15.22 33.74
N VAL A 252 -30.72 13.90 33.92
CA VAL A 252 -31.68 13.39 34.93
C VAL A 252 -31.26 13.79 36.35
N VAL A 253 -29.98 13.67 36.67
CA VAL A 253 -29.44 14.07 37.98
C VAL A 253 -29.53 15.58 38.19
N ALA A 254 -29.30 16.39 37.15
CA ALA A 254 -29.47 17.84 37.21
C ALA A 254 -30.92 18.22 37.57
N THR A 255 -31.90 17.65 36.85
CA THR A 255 -33.32 17.89 37.16
C THR A 255 -33.69 17.42 38.57
N ALA A 256 -33.21 16.26 39.00
CA ALA A 256 -33.46 15.77 40.36
C ALA A 256 -32.84 16.69 41.42
N SER A 257 -31.69 17.29 41.14
CA SER A 257 -31.02 18.24 42.02
C SER A 257 -31.81 19.56 42.11
N GLU A 258 -32.28 20.10 40.98
CA GLU A 258 -33.17 21.28 40.97
C GLU A 258 -34.45 21.05 41.79
N GLN A 259 -35.07 19.88 41.65
CA GLN A 259 -36.23 19.50 42.45
C GLN A 259 -35.89 19.38 43.94
N ALA A 260 -34.73 18.83 44.28
CA ALA A 260 -34.25 18.75 45.65
C ALA A 260 -34.04 20.16 46.24
N THR A 261 -33.40 21.08 45.52
CA THR A 261 -33.22 22.48 45.94
C THR A 261 -34.58 23.15 46.22
N ALA A 262 -35.58 22.96 45.36
CA ALA A 262 -36.92 23.50 45.57
C ALA A 262 -37.60 22.94 46.84
N ASN A 263 -37.44 21.63 47.09
CA ASN A 263 -37.95 21.00 48.31
C ASN A 263 -37.24 21.53 49.55
N VAL A 264 -35.92 21.68 49.51
CA VAL A 264 -35.12 22.24 50.60
C VAL A 264 -35.54 23.69 50.89
N GLN A 265 -35.77 24.51 49.87
CA GLN A 265 -36.30 25.87 50.02
C GLN A 265 -37.65 25.87 50.73
N THR A 266 -38.54 24.93 50.38
CA THR A 266 -39.85 24.78 51.01
C THR A 266 -39.72 24.40 52.49
N VAL A 267 -38.83 23.48 52.83
CA VAL A 267 -38.54 23.10 54.22
C VAL A 267 -37.94 24.27 54.99
N ALA A 268 -37.05 25.06 54.38
CA ALA A 268 -36.46 26.24 55.01
C ALA A 268 -37.55 27.25 55.40
N SER A 269 -38.45 27.58 54.47
CA SER A 269 -39.57 28.50 54.75
C SER A 269 -40.53 27.94 55.82
N ALA A 270 -40.86 26.65 55.78
CA ALA A 270 -41.66 26.01 56.83
C ALA A 270 -40.96 26.06 58.20
N THR A 271 -39.63 25.94 58.22
CA THR A 271 -38.84 26.00 59.45
C THR A 271 -38.78 27.42 60.02
N GLU A 272 -38.72 28.45 59.17
CA GLU A 272 -38.84 29.85 59.59
C GLU A 272 -40.22 30.13 60.21
N GLU A 273 -41.31 29.66 59.59
CA GLU A 273 -42.66 29.77 60.14
C GLU A 273 -42.81 29.03 61.48
N LEU A 274 -42.22 27.84 61.59
CA LEU A 274 -42.18 27.08 62.85
C LEU A 274 -41.40 27.83 63.94
N SER A 275 -40.26 28.43 63.60
CA SER A 275 -39.48 29.22 64.56
C SER A 275 -40.28 30.40 65.09
N ALA A 276 -40.97 31.14 64.21
CA ALA A 276 -41.85 32.23 64.61
C ALA A 276 -43.01 31.75 65.50
N SER A 277 -43.58 30.57 65.18
CA SER A 277 -44.65 29.96 65.98
C SER A 277 -44.16 29.54 67.37
N VAL A 278 -42.96 28.97 67.47
CA VAL A 278 -42.34 28.59 68.75
C VAL A 278 -42.05 29.82 69.62
N ASP A 279 -41.56 30.91 69.03
CA ASP A 279 -41.31 32.16 69.76
C ASP A 279 -42.61 32.77 70.30
N GLU A 280 -43.68 32.75 69.51
CA GLU A 280 -45.01 33.24 69.94
C GLU A 280 -45.63 32.35 71.03
N ILE A 281 -45.53 31.02 70.91
CA ILE A 281 -45.99 30.09 71.97
C ILE A 281 -45.18 30.34 73.24
N THR A 282 -43.86 30.53 73.15
CA THR A 282 -43.01 30.83 74.30
C THR A 282 -43.48 32.09 75.01
N ARG A 283 -43.80 33.15 74.25
CA ARG A 283 -44.35 34.40 74.78
C ARG A 283 -45.69 34.19 75.48
N GLN A 284 -46.64 33.49 74.86
CA GLN A 284 -47.98 33.24 75.41
C GLN A 284 -47.94 32.35 76.67
N VAL A 285 -47.04 31.38 76.71
CA VAL A 285 -46.85 30.53 77.90
C VAL A 285 -46.24 31.35 79.04
N GLY A 286 -45.28 32.22 78.76
CA GLY A 286 -44.74 33.17 79.75
C GLY A 286 -45.83 34.06 80.35
N GLU A 287 -46.68 34.63 79.51
CA GLU A 287 -47.84 35.43 79.94
C GLU A 287 -48.82 34.62 80.80
N SER A 288 -49.06 33.36 80.46
CA SER A 288 -49.91 32.45 81.24
C SER A 288 -49.35 32.18 82.64
N VAL A 289 -48.02 32.03 82.77
CA VAL A 289 -47.35 31.87 84.07
C VAL A 289 -47.53 33.14 84.92
N GLU A 290 -47.39 34.33 84.33
CA GLU A 290 -47.61 35.60 85.05
C GLU A 290 -49.08 35.78 85.49
N ILE A 291 -50.04 35.45 84.62
CA ILE A 291 -51.47 35.50 84.94
C ILE A 291 -51.80 34.55 86.09
N ALA A 292 -51.33 33.30 86.03
CA ALA A 292 -51.52 32.33 87.11
C ALA A 292 -50.91 32.82 88.43
N GLY A 293 -49.72 33.43 88.37
CA GLY A 293 -49.07 34.04 89.54
C GLY A 293 -49.92 35.15 90.17
N ARG A 294 -50.46 36.07 89.36
CA ARG A 294 -51.35 37.15 89.82
C ARG A 294 -52.66 36.60 90.39
N ALA A 295 -53.30 35.65 89.71
CA ALA A 295 -54.55 35.04 90.16
C ALA A 295 -54.38 34.30 91.50
N ASN A 296 -53.23 33.66 91.72
CA ASN A 296 -52.93 33.01 92.98
C ASN A 296 -52.78 34.03 94.14
N GLN A 297 -52.14 35.18 93.88
CA GLN A 297 -52.05 36.28 94.85
C GLN A 297 -53.43 36.87 95.19
N GLU A 298 -54.31 37.02 94.19
CA GLU A 298 -55.68 37.51 94.40
C GLU A 298 -56.54 36.50 95.19
N ALA A 299 -56.42 35.21 94.89
CA ALA A 299 -57.09 34.15 95.65
C ALA A 299 -56.65 34.15 97.11
N GLU A 300 -55.35 34.27 97.38
CA GLU A 300 -54.80 34.34 98.74
C GLU A 300 -55.29 35.58 99.50
N ARG A 301 -55.30 36.76 98.86
CA ARG A 301 -55.86 37.98 99.47
C ARG A 301 -57.35 37.85 99.78
N THR A 302 -58.11 37.21 98.90
CA THR A 302 -59.55 36.95 99.10
C THR A 302 -59.75 35.99 100.26
N ASN A 303 -58.97 34.91 100.32
CA ASN A 303 -58.99 33.95 101.42
C ASN A 303 -58.77 34.62 102.77
N GLN A 304 -57.75 35.48 102.88
CA GLN A 304 -57.47 36.25 104.11
C GLN A 304 -58.63 37.18 104.50
N THR A 305 -59.27 37.81 103.52
CA THR A 305 -60.42 38.70 103.76
C THR A 305 -61.63 37.92 104.31
N VAL A 306 -61.94 36.77 103.72
CA VAL A 306 -63.05 35.92 104.16
C VAL A 306 -62.77 35.29 105.53
N GLN A 307 -61.52 34.88 105.80
CA GLN A 307 -61.11 34.45 107.14
C GLN A 307 -61.29 35.56 108.18
N GLY A 308 -60.97 36.81 107.82
CA GLY A 308 -61.23 37.98 108.66
C GLY A 308 -62.73 38.18 108.92
N LEU A 309 -63.59 37.97 107.93
CA LEU A 309 -65.05 38.02 108.08
C LEU A 309 -65.55 36.91 109.01
N ALA A 310 -65.07 35.67 108.86
CA ALA A 310 -65.41 34.56 109.73
C ALA A 310 -65.03 34.83 111.20
N ALA A 311 -63.84 35.39 111.42
CA ALA A 311 -63.38 35.79 112.76
C ALA A 311 -64.22 36.95 113.35
N ALA A 312 -64.63 37.92 112.52
CA ALA A 312 -65.52 38.98 112.95
C ALA A 312 -66.92 38.45 113.33
N ALA A 313 -67.47 37.53 112.53
CA ALA A 313 -68.75 36.88 112.81
C ALA A 313 -68.69 36.08 114.12
N ASP A 314 -67.60 35.36 114.40
CA ASP A 314 -67.37 34.68 115.69
C ASP A 314 -67.39 35.66 116.87
N LYS A 315 -66.68 36.78 116.75
CA LYS A 315 -66.67 37.82 117.79
C LYS A 315 -68.05 38.44 118.02
N ILE A 316 -68.83 38.65 116.95
CA ILE A 316 -70.22 39.13 117.09
C ILE A 316 -71.08 38.05 117.76
N GLY A 317 -70.93 36.77 117.41
CA GLY A 317 -71.62 35.66 118.06
C GLY A 317 -71.39 35.63 119.58
N GLN A 318 -70.14 35.83 120.02
CA GLN A 318 -69.79 35.94 121.44
C GLN A 318 -70.50 37.13 122.13
N ILE A 319 -70.61 38.28 121.46
CA ILE A 319 -71.33 39.45 121.97
C ILE A 319 -72.84 39.17 122.05
N VAL A 320 -73.43 38.55 121.04
CA VAL A 320 -74.86 38.21 121.00
C VAL A 320 -75.22 37.24 122.14
N ASN A 321 -74.37 36.24 122.40
CA ASN A 321 -74.55 35.33 123.54
C ASN A 321 -74.52 36.09 124.87
N LEU A 322 -73.57 37.00 125.07
CA LEU A 322 -73.52 37.85 126.27
C LEU A 322 -74.78 38.72 126.43
N ILE A 323 -75.29 39.31 125.35
CA ILE A 323 -76.53 40.09 125.40
C ILE A 323 -77.72 39.20 125.76
N SER A 324 -77.77 37.97 125.23
CA SER A 324 -78.81 36.99 125.55
C SER A 324 -78.80 36.64 127.05
N GLU A 325 -77.62 36.39 127.62
CA GLU A 325 -77.43 36.15 129.07
C GLU A 325 -77.89 37.36 129.91
N ILE A 326 -77.55 38.59 129.48
CA ILE A 326 -77.98 39.83 130.16
C ILE A 326 -79.51 39.98 130.08
N ALA A 327 -80.13 39.67 128.94
CA ALA A 327 -81.57 39.75 128.76
C ALA A 327 -82.30 38.73 129.66
N GLU A 328 -81.78 37.51 129.78
CA GLU A 328 -82.31 36.49 130.69
C GLU A 328 -82.19 36.91 132.16
N GLN A 329 -81.03 37.42 132.58
CA GLN A 329 -80.83 37.99 133.92
C GLN A 329 -81.78 39.16 134.19
N THR A 330 -81.97 40.04 133.20
CA THR A 330 -82.88 41.20 133.31
C THR A 330 -84.33 40.75 133.45
N ASN A 331 -84.74 39.72 132.71
CA ASN A 331 -86.06 39.11 132.82
C ASN A 331 -86.29 38.49 134.21
N LEU A 332 -85.28 37.81 134.78
CA LEU A 332 -85.33 37.28 136.15
C LEU A 332 -85.40 38.38 137.21
N LEU A 333 -84.61 39.44 137.07
CA LEU A 333 -84.65 40.62 137.95
C LEU A 333 -86.01 41.31 137.90
N ALA A 334 -86.56 41.51 136.70
CA ALA A 334 -87.88 42.10 136.49
C ALA A 334 -89.00 41.22 137.05
N LEU A 335 -88.88 39.90 136.95
CA LEU A 335 -89.80 38.95 137.57
C LEU A 335 -89.77 39.08 139.10
N ASN A 336 -88.59 39.10 139.72
CA ASN A 336 -88.44 39.29 141.16
C ASN A 336 -89.03 40.64 141.62
N ALA A 337 -88.79 41.72 140.85
CA ALA A 337 -89.37 43.02 141.11
C ALA A 337 -90.92 43.02 140.99
N THR A 338 -91.47 42.29 140.02
CA THR A 338 -92.92 42.13 139.85
C THR A 338 -93.53 41.39 141.04
N ILE A 339 -92.85 40.35 141.55
CA ILE A 339 -93.28 39.61 142.75
C ILE A 339 -93.29 40.52 143.98
N GLU A 340 -92.21 41.28 144.21
CA GLU A 340 -92.13 42.17 145.37
C GLU A 340 -93.12 43.35 145.27
N ALA A 341 -93.36 43.87 144.07
CA ALA A 341 -94.38 44.89 143.83
C ALA A 341 -95.80 44.37 144.09
N ALA A 342 -96.10 43.11 143.73
CA ALA A 342 -97.36 42.45 144.07
C ALA A 342 -97.51 42.25 145.60
N ARG A 343 -96.40 41.97 146.29
CA ARG A 343 -96.34 41.81 147.75
C ARG A 343 -96.62 43.11 148.50
N ALA A 344 -96.25 44.26 147.93
CA ALA A 344 -96.52 45.60 148.47
C ALA A 344 -97.97 46.08 148.29
N GLY A 345 -98.85 45.31 147.62
CA GLY A 345 -100.28 45.63 147.48
C GLY A 345 -100.55 46.90 146.66
N GLU A 346 -101.52 47.72 147.09
CA GLU A 346 -101.91 48.97 146.40
C GLU A 346 -100.73 49.95 146.19
N SER A 347 -99.80 50.02 147.16
CA SER A 347 -98.63 50.91 147.11
C SER A 347 -97.58 50.49 146.07
N GLY A 348 -97.61 49.23 145.61
CA GLY A 348 -96.67 48.66 144.64
C GLY A 348 -97.12 48.74 143.17
N LYS A 349 -98.35 49.19 142.88
CA LYS A 349 -98.94 49.16 141.53
C LYS A 349 -98.07 49.84 140.45
N GLY A 350 -97.51 51.02 140.76
CA GLY A 350 -96.63 51.74 139.82
C GLY A 350 -95.33 50.97 139.53
N PHE A 351 -94.74 50.36 140.55
CA PHE A 351 -93.56 49.50 140.39
C PHE A 351 -93.87 48.20 139.63
N ALA A 352 -95.06 47.62 139.82
CA ALA A 352 -95.49 46.41 139.11
C ALA A 352 -95.61 46.66 137.59
N VAL A 353 -96.12 47.83 137.18
CA VAL A 353 -96.20 48.21 135.75
C VAL A 353 -94.81 48.34 135.14
N VAL A 354 -93.89 49.06 135.81
CA VAL A 354 -92.51 49.21 135.33
C VAL A 354 -91.80 47.86 135.28
N ALA A 355 -91.94 47.01 136.29
CA ALA A 355 -91.34 45.69 136.31
C ALA A 355 -91.89 44.78 135.18
N SER A 356 -93.19 44.85 134.88
CA SER A 356 -93.79 44.15 133.75
C SER A 356 -93.29 44.67 132.40
N GLU A 357 -93.09 45.99 132.26
CA GLU A 357 -92.55 46.59 131.03
C GLU A 357 -91.08 46.18 130.80
N VAL A 358 -90.26 46.22 131.85
CA VAL A 358 -88.86 45.73 131.81
C VAL A 358 -88.83 44.24 131.46
N LYS A 359 -89.72 43.43 132.04
CA LYS A 359 -89.85 42.02 131.71
C LYS A 359 -90.21 41.80 130.24
N SER A 360 -91.15 42.56 129.71
CA SER A 360 -91.55 42.52 128.29
C SER A 360 -90.36 42.86 127.37
N LEU A 361 -89.65 43.96 127.68
CA LEU A 361 -88.50 44.41 126.91
C LEU A 361 -87.33 43.39 126.95
N ALA A 362 -87.12 42.76 128.11
CA ALA A 362 -86.12 41.70 128.26
C ALA A 362 -86.45 40.46 127.39
N ASN A 363 -87.71 40.04 127.35
CA ASN A 363 -88.14 38.93 126.47
C ASN A 363 -88.03 39.31 124.97
N GLN A 364 -88.37 40.55 124.60
CA GLN A 364 -88.16 41.03 123.24
C GLN A 364 -86.68 41.05 122.86
N THR A 365 -85.81 41.46 123.79
CA THR A 365 -84.35 41.46 123.61
C THR A 365 -83.82 40.04 123.43
N ALA A 366 -84.24 39.09 124.27
CA ALA A 366 -83.85 37.68 124.16
C ALA A 366 -84.24 37.09 122.80
N LYS A 367 -85.48 37.33 122.36
CA LYS A 367 -85.96 36.89 121.05
C LYS A 367 -85.16 37.53 119.90
N ALA A 368 -84.89 38.83 119.97
CA ALA A 368 -84.08 39.51 118.96
C ALA A 368 -82.64 38.97 118.92
N THR A 369 -82.04 38.63 120.07
CA THR A 369 -80.71 38.00 120.11
C THR A 369 -80.71 36.60 119.53
N GLU A 370 -81.77 35.81 119.70
CA GLU A 370 -81.91 34.48 119.09
C GLU A 370 -81.96 34.59 117.56
N GLU A 371 -82.75 35.53 117.03
CA GLU A 371 -82.82 35.79 115.59
C GLU A 371 -81.45 36.25 115.03
N ILE A 372 -80.72 37.11 115.74
CA ILE A 372 -79.37 37.53 115.35
C ILE A 372 -78.38 36.37 115.41
N ALA A 373 -78.47 35.49 116.42
CA ALA A 373 -77.59 34.32 116.55
C ALA A 373 -77.75 33.36 115.36
N ILE A 374 -78.98 33.15 114.88
CA ILE A 374 -79.26 32.38 113.65
C ILE A 374 -78.53 33.01 112.46
N GLN A 375 -78.62 34.33 112.28
CA GLN A 375 -77.96 35.04 111.18
C GLN A 375 -76.42 34.99 111.27
N ILE A 376 -75.86 35.01 112.47
CA ILE A 376 -74.41 34.88 112.67
C ILE A 376 -73.93 33.46 112.33
N ASN A 377 -74.66 32.43 112.76
CA ASN A 377 -74.34 31.05 112.39
C ASN A 377 -74.40 30.84 110.87
N GLU A 378 -75.39 31.41 110.20
CA GLU A 378 -75.48 31.38 108.73
C GLU A 378 -74.28 32.10 108.08
N MET A 379 -73.91 33.29 108.56
CA MET A 379 -72.72 34.00 108.08
C MET A 379 -71.42 33.21 108.29
N GLN A 380 -71.26 32.54 109.43
CA GLN A 380 -70.10 31.69 109.70
C GLN A 380 -70.05 30.49 108.74
N SER A 381 -71.17 29.81 108.53
CA SER A 381 -71.28 28.70 107.59
C SER A 381 -70.90 29.12 106.18
N VAL A 382 -71.50 30.20 105.67
CA VAL A 382 -71.23 30.72 104.32
C VAL A 382 -69.78 31.18 104.18
N SER A 383 -69.19 31.77 105.22
CA SER A 383 -67.78 32.16 105.21
C SER A 383 -66.84 30.94 105.18
N GLY A 384 -67.18 29.86 105.90
CA GLY A 384 -66.44 28.60 105.87
C GLY A 384 -66.47 27.95 104.48
N ASP A 385 -67.65 27.87 103.86
CA ASP A 385 -67.82 27.36 102.50
C ASP A 385 -67.02 28.19 101.49
N ALA A 386 -67.02 29.52 101.64
CA ALA A 386 -66.25 30.42 100.79
C ALA A 386 -64.73 30.21 100.94
N VAL A 387 -64.20 30.02 102.16
CA VAL A 387 -62.78 29.68 102.38
C VAL A 387 -62.42 28.37 101.68
N GLN A 388 -63.26 27.34 101.80
CA GLN A 388 -63.01 26.06 101.14
C GLN A 388 -63.01 26.20 99.61
N ALA A 389 -63.97 26.94 99.06
CA ALA A 389 -64.05 27.19 97.62
C ALA A 389 -62.82 27.96 97.11
N ILE A 390 -62.39 29.01 97.80
CA ILE A 390 -61.19 29.79 97.44
C ILE A 390 -59.93 28.93 97.53
N GLY A 391 -59.80 28.08 98.55
CA GLY A 391 -58.69 27.12 98.64
C GLY A 391 -58.67 26.08 97.51
N GLY A 392 -59.85 25.70 96.99
CA GLY A 392 -59.97 24.92 95.76
C GLY A 392 -59.45 25.67 94.54
N ILE A 393 -59.89 26.92 94.35
CA ILE A 393 -59.47 27.80 93.25
C ILE A 393 -57.95 28.01 93.26
N ALA A 394 -57.36 28.30 94.43
CA ALA A 394 -55.92 28.49 94.57
C ALA A 394 -55.11 27.25 94.14
N ARG A 395 -55.58 26.04 94.51
CA ARG A 395 -54.94 24.79 94.07
C ARG A 395 -55.00 24.62 92.55
N THR A 396 -56.16 24.82 91.94
CA THR A 396 -56.32 24.74 90.48
C THR A 396 -55.44 25.76 89.75
N ILE A 397 -55.32 26.99 90.26
CA ILE A 397 -54.40 28.00 89.70
C ILE A 397 -52.93 27.55 89.81
N GLY A 398 -52.55 26.97 90.95
CA GLY A 398 -51.21 26.39 91.13
C GLY A 398 -50.91 25.27 90.13
N GLU A 399 -51.87 24.38 89.87
CA GLU A 399 -51.76 23.33 88.84
C GLU A 399 -51.59 23.93 87.44
N ILE A 400 -52.35 24.97 87.09
CA ILE A 400 -52.21 25.70 85.82
C ILE A 400 -50.79 26.27 85.69
N GLY A 401 -50.26 26.90 86.74
CA GLY A 401 -48.89 27.43 86.73
C GLY A 401 -47.83 26.35 86.52
N SER A 402 -47.99 25.19 87.14
CA SER A 402 -47.09 24.04 86.97
C SER A 402 -47.13 23.47 85.54
N ILE A 403 -48.33 23.36 84.95
CA ILE A 403 -48.51 22.91 83.57
C ILE A 403 -47.85 23.90 82.61
N ALA A 404 -48.10 25.20 82.77
CA ALA A 404 -47.50 26.23 81.93
C ALA A 404 -45.96 26.19 81.97
N LYS A 405 -45.37 25.97 83.15
CA LYS A 405 -43.91 25.81 83.28
C LYS A 405 -43.37 24.57 82.56
N THR A 406 -44.11 23.47 82.59
CA THR A 406 -43.75 22.23 81.87
C THR A 406 -43.81 22.45 80.35
N ILE A 407 -44.86 23.12 79.87
CA ILE A 407 -45.01 23.50 78.46
C ILE A 407 -43.86 24.42 78.04
N SER A 408 -43.49 25.41 78.85
CA SER A 408 -42.37 26.32 78.56
C SER A 408 -41.06 25.57 78.34
N SER A 409 -40.77 24.56 79.16
CA SER A 409 -39.58 23.72 78.97
C SER A 409 -39.63 22.94 77.66
N ALA A 410 -40.77 22.31 77.34
CA ALA A 410 -40.94 21.52 76.12
C ALA A 410 -40.85 22.40 74.86
N VAL A 411 -41.41 23.61 74.89
CA VAL A 411 -41.35 24.57 73.78
C VAL A 411 -39.91 25.09 73.58
N GLY A 412 -39.15 25.28 74.66
CA GLY A 412 -37.72 25.61 74.56
C GLY A 412 -36.88 24.52 73.89
N GLU A 413 -37.17 23.25 74.17
CA GLU A 413 -36.55 22.10 73.49
C GLU A 413 -36.96 22.05 72.01
N GLN A 414 -38.25 22.26 71.70
CA GLN A 414 -38.72 22.38 70.32
C GLN A 414 -38.00 23.49 69.55
N GLY A 415 -37.80 24.67 70.15
CA GLY A 415 -37.06 25.75 69.51
C GLY A 415 -35.60 25.41 69.19
N THR A 416 -34.97 24.60 70.03
CA THR A 416 -33.62 24.08 69.74
C THR A 416 -33.65 23.12 68.56
N ALA A 417 -34.58 22.17 68.54
CA ALA A 417 -34.75 21.24 67.42
C ALA A 417 -35.10 21.93 66.09
N THR A 418 -35.94 22.96 66.11
CA THR A 418 -36.27 23.77 64.92
C THR A 418 -35.04 24.48 64.37
N ARG A 419 -34.16 25.00 65.24
CA ARG A 419 -32.89 25.63 64.81
C ARG A 419 -31.93 24.61 64.18
N GLU A 420 -31.82 23.42 64.75
CA GLU A 420 -31.04 22.33 64.17
C GLU A 420 -31.59 21.90 62.80
N ILE A 421 -32.92 21.85 62.62
CA ILE A 421 -33.54 21.57 61.32
C ILE A 421 -33.18 22.66 60.31
N ALA A 422 -33.21 23.93 60.70
CA ALA A 422 -32.84 25.03 59.82
C ALA A 422 -31.37 24.92 59.35
N GLU A 423 -30.45 24.64 60.28
CA GLU A 423 -29.03 24.44 59.98
C GLU A 423 -28.81 23.24 59.03
N ASN A 424 -29.44 22.09 59.30
CA ASN A 424 -29.36 20.92 58.43
C ASN A 424 -29.96 21.18 57.03
N THR A 425 -31.03 21.97 56.97
CA THR A 425 -31.67 22.35 55.70
C THR A 425 -30.76 23.25 54.86
N GLN A 426 -30.06 24.22 55.49
CA GLN A 426 -29.06 25.04 54.80
C GLN A 426 -27.89 24.21 54.30
N GLN A 427 -27.41 23.24 55.09
CA GLN A 427 -26.36 22.33 54.66
C GLN A 427 -26.81 21.45 53.49
N ALA A 428 -28.05 20.95 53.53
CA ALA A 428 -28.63 20.20 52.42
C ALA A 428 -28.72 21.05 51.14
N ALA A 429 -29.10 22.33 51.25
CA ALA A 429 -29.14 23.27 50.12
C ALA A 429 -27.76 23.43 49.47
N ALA A 430 -26.72 23.65 50.28
CA ALA A 430 -25.34 23.75 49.80
C ALA A 430 -24.89 22.45 49.12
N GLY A 431 -25.26 21.29 49.67
CA GLY A 431 -24.98 19.99 49.05
C GLY A 431 -25.68 19.80 47.71
N THR A 432 -26.94 20.22 47.57
CA THR A 432 -27.66 20.15 46.28
C THR A 432 -27.04 21.06 45.22
N ASP A 433 -26.57 22.24 45.61
CA ASP A 433 -25.87 23.16 44.70
C ASP A 433 -24.52 22.59 44.24
N GLU A 434 -23.76 21.96 45.14
CA GLU A 434 -22.50 21.29 44.81
C GLU A 434 -22.71 20.12 43.82
N VAL A 435 -23.76 19.32 44.02
CA VAL A 435 -24.15 18.25 43.08
C VAL A 435 -24.51 18.83 41.72
N SER A 436 -25.24 19.95 41.68
CA SER A 436 -25.60 20.65 40.43
C SER A 436 -24.36 21.17 39.67
N SER A 437 -23.39 21.75 40.37
CA SER A 437 -22.12 22.16 39.76
C SER A 437 -21.29 20.98 39.26
N THR A 438 -21.26 19.89 40.03
CA THR A 438 -20.52 18.67 39.67
C THR A 438 -21.14 18.01 38.45
N ILE A 439 -22.47 17.95 38.35
CA ILE A 439 -23.14 17.31 37.22
C ILE A 439 -23.02 18.11 35.92
N ALA A 440 -22.92 19.44 36.01
CA ALA A 440 -22.55 20.27 34.86
C ALA A 440 -21.15 19.90 34.33
N SER A 441 -20.19 19.69 35.24
CA SER A 441 -18.82 19.27 34.86
C SER A 441 -18.81 17.86 34.24
N VAL A 442 -19.60 16.92 34.77
CA VAL A 442 -19.76 15.58 34.19
C VAL A 442 -20.37 15.64 32.79
N THR A 443 -21.38 16.49 32.59
CA THR A 443 -22.01 16.71 31.27
C THR A 443 -20.98 17.22 30.25
N GLN A 444 -20.13 18.18 30.67
CA GLN A 444 -19.05 18.69 29.83
C GLN A 444 -18.03 17.60 29.49
N ALA A 445 -17.57 16.83 30.47
CA ALA A 445 -16.62 15.74 30.25
C ALA A 445 -17.17 14.63 29.33
N ALA A 446 -18.47 14.33 29.45
CA ALA A 446 -19.15 13.41 28.55
C ALA A 446 -19.19 13.96 27.11
N SER A 447 -19.50 15.26 26.94
CA SER A 447 -19.46 15.93 25.63
C SER A 447 -18.08 15.88 24.98
N GLU A 448 -17.02 16.17 25.74
CA GLU A 448 -15.63 16.09 25.28
C GLU A 448 -15.24 14.66 24.90
N THR A 449 -15.67 13.67 25.68
CA THR A 449 -15.46 12.24 25.37
C THR A 449 -16.15 11.84 24.08
N GLY A 450 -17.39 12.29 23.85
CA GLY A 450 -18.12 12.05 22.61
C GLY A 450 -17.44 12.69 21.39
N ALA A 451 -16.94 13.92 21.52
CA ALA A 451 -16.17 14.59 20.47
C ALA A 451 -14.86 13.86 20.15
N ALA A 452 -14.11 13.44 21.18
CA ALA A 452 -12.88 12.66 21.02
C ALA A 452 -13.16 11.30 20.35
N ALA A 453 -14.24 10.62 20.75
CA ALA A 453 -14.68 9.37 20.14
C ALA A 453 -14.98 9.56 18.64
N GLN A 454 -15.68 10.63 18.25
CA GLN A 454 -15.89 10.92 16.82
C GLN A 454 -14.58 11.14 16.05
N GLN A 455 -13.60 11.84 16.63
CA GLN A 455 -12.30 12.02 15.99
C GLN A 455 -11.58 10.69 15.76
N VAL A 456 -11.60 9.79 16.76
CA VAL A 456 -11.03 8.44 16.63
C VAL A 456 -11.78 7.62 15.57
N LEU A 457 -13.11 7.73 15.51
CA LEU A 457 -13.93 7.05 14.53
C LEU A 457 -13.57 7.47 13.10
N MET A 458 -13.40 8.78 12.86
CA MET A 458 -12.94 9.31 11.57
C MET A 458 -11.52 8.84 11.23
N ALA A 459 -10.59 8.90 12.19
CA ALA A 459 -9.21 8.47 11.98
C ALA A 459 -9.11 6.98 11.65
N ALA A 460 -9.87 6.14 12.36
CA ALA A 460 -9.95 4.71 12.10
C ALA A 460 -10.56 4.40 10.73
N GLY A 461 -11.60 5.13 10.32
CA GLY A 461 -12.19 5.02 8.98
C GLY A 461 -11.20 5.36 7.87
N GLU A 462 -10.43 6.44 8.03
CA GLU A 462 -9.40 6.85 7.07
C GLU A 462 -8.26 5.81 7.01
N LEU A 463 -7.83 5.28 8.15
CA LEU A 463 -6.78 4.25 8.21
C LEU A 463 -7.20 2.94 7.53
N SER A 464 -8.47 2.55 7.68
CA SER A 464 -9.05 1.41 6.97
C SER A 464 -9.05 1.64 5.45
N LYS A 465 -9.47 2.81 4.99
CA LYS A 465 -9.48 3.18 3.56
C LYS A 465 -8.07 3.24 2.97
N GLN A 466 -7.10 3.77 3.72
CA GLN A 466 -5.69 3.82 3.31
C GLN A 466 -5.10 2.41 3.20
N SER A 467 -5.50 1.49 4.09
CA SER A 467 -5.09 0.08 4.07
C SER A 467 -5.64 -0.63 2.82
N GLU A 468 -6.91 -0.43 2.47
CA GLU A 468 -7.49 -0.97 1.22
C GLU A 468 -6.79 -0.43 -0.02
N THR A 469 -6.49 0.87 -0.04
CA THR A 469 -5.76 1.52 -1.14
C THR A 469 -4.36 0.94 -1.29
N MET A 470 -3.62 0.76 -0.18
CA MET A 470 -2.30 0.14 -0.19
C MET A 470 -2.36 -1.30 -0.71
N ARG A 471 -3.38 -2.08 -0.33
CA ARG A 471 -3.59 -3.44 -0.83
C ARG A 471 -3.74 -3.45 -2.36
N ALA A 472 -4.53 -2.53 -2.90
CA ALA A 472 -4.77 -2.42 -4.34
C ALA A 472 -3.52 -2.00 -5.13
N GLU A 473 -2.78 -1.00 -4.62
CA GLU A 473 -1.53 -0.52 -5.25
C GLU A 473 -0.44 -1.60 -5.25
N VAL A 474 -0.28 -2.32 -4.13
CA VAL A 474 0.67 -3.43 -4.01
C VAL A 474 0.31 -4.56 -4.96
N GLY A 475 -0.97 -4.94 -5.03
CA GLY A 475 -1.45 -5.94 -6.00
C GLY A 475 -1.17 -5.54 -7.45
N THR A 476 -1.40 -4.26 -7.79
CA THR A 476 -1.11 -3.72 -9.13
C THR A 476 0.38 -3.71 -9.46
N PHE A 477 1.22 -3.32 -8.50
CA PHE A 477 2.67 -3.33 -8.64
C PHE A 477 3.21 -4.75 -8.86
N LEU A 478 2.77 -5.72 -8.04
CA LEU A 478 3.19 -7.12 -8.14
C LEU A 478 2.77 -7.75 -9.47
N ALA A 479 1.56 -7.43 -9.97
CA ALA A 479 1.12 -7.87 -11.29
C ALA A 479 2.03 -7.37 -12.41
N LYS A 480 2.50 -6.12 -12.35
CA LYS A 480 3.47 -5.56 -13.31
C LYS A 480 4.85 -6.21 -13.19
N VAL A 481 5.33 -6.47 -11.97
CA VAL A 481 6.64 -7.12 -11.75
C VAL A 481 6.65 -8.55 -12.27
N ARG A 482 5.56 -9.31 -12.08
CA ARG A 482 5.43 -10.70 -12.55
C ARG A 482 5.28 -10.83 -14.07
N THR A 483 4.84 -9.76 -14.75
CA THR A 483 4.66 -9.73 -16.22
C THR A 483 5.86 -9.14 -16.97
N SER A 484 6.81 -8.53 -16.25
CA SER A 484 8.09 -8.02 -16.78
C SER A 484 9.15 -9.12 -16.81
#